data_AF-A0A0M2USU1-F1
#
_entry.id   AF-A0A0M2USU1-F1
#
_cell.length_a   1.000
_cell.length_b   1.000
_cell.length_c   1.000
_cell.angle_alpha   90.00
_cell.angle_beta   90.00
_cell.angle_gamma   90.00
#
_symmetry.space_group_name_H-M   'P 1'
#
loop_
_entity.id
_entity.type
_entity.pdbx_description
1 polymer ?
#
loop_
_entity_poly.entity_id
_entity_poly.type
_entity_poly.pdbx_seq_one_letter_code
_entity_poly.pdbx_strand_id
1 'polypeptide(L)'
;MASSKIEWTESTWNPVTGCTKISAGCKNCYAERLAKRLKAMGQPNYKNGFKLTLHEQVLEYPLQWKKPQTIFVNSMSDLFHEEIPDEFIFKVFDVMKRAYWHRFQILTKRSVRLKEMASLLDWPENVWMGVSVENLLAKYRIDDLKAVPAFIRFLSFEPLLSPLGHLVLGDIHWVIVGGESGQRPGQ
;
A
#
# COMPACT_ATOMS: atom_id res chain seq x y z
N MET A 1 1.05 20.43 -4.36
CA MET A 1 1.01 19.19 -3.57
C MET A 1 -0.43 18.98 -3.14
N ALA A 2 -1.03 17.82 -3.40
CA ALA A 2 -2.34 17.50 -2.85
C ALA A 2 -2.12 16.87 -1.48
N SER A 3 -2.63 17.49 -0.41
CA SER A 3 -2.62 16.89 0.92
C SER A 3 -3.43 15.60 0.89
N SER A 4 -2.90 14.53 1.48
CA SER A 4 -3.63 13.28 1.62
C SER A 4 -4.82 13.45 2.57
N LYS A 5 -5.93 12.75 2.27
CA LYS A 5 -7.05 12.59 3.22
C LYS A 5 -6.88 11.36 4.13
N ILE A 6 -5.78 10.63 3.96
CA ILE A 6 -5.43 9.46 4.78
C ILE A 6 -4.62 9.98 5.97
N GLU A 7 -5.16 9.82 7.18
CA GLU A 7 -4.73 10.56 8.38
C GLU A 7 -3.27 10.30 8.80
N TRP A 8 -2.70 9.16 8.43
CA TRP A 8 -1.36 8.72 8.83
C TRP A 8 -0.26 9.03 7.80
N THR A 9 -0.57 9.74 6.71
CA THR A 9 0.39 10.14 5.67
C THR A 9 0.17 11.58 5.22
N GLU A 10 1.23 12.25 4.73
CA GLU A 10 1.14 13.64 4.27
C GLU A 10 0.82 13.72 2.78
N SER A 11 1.38 12.80 2.00
CA SER A 11 1.22 12.71 0.54
C SER A 11 0.99 11.27 0.08
N THR A 12 0.58 11.12 -1.18
CA THR A 12 0.48 9.80 -1.85
C THR A 12 1.30 9.81 -3.13
N TRP A 13 1.93 8.68 -3.43
CA TRP A 13 2.64 8.44 -4.68
C TRP A 13 2.11 7.16 -5.30
N ASN A 14 1.57 7.26 -6.52
CA ASN A 14 0.86 6.17 -7.19
C ASN A 14 1.52 5.82 -8.54
N PRO A 15 2.70 5.17 -8.54
CA PRO A 15 3.33 4.64 -9.75
C PRO A 15 2.51 3.50 -10.39
N VAL A 16 1.55 2.93 -9.66
CA VAL A 16 0.55 1.99 -10.17
C VAL A 16 -0.84 2.42 -9.73
N THR A 17 -1.84 2.25 -10.58
CA THR A 17 -3.26 2.43 -10.26
C THR A 17 -4.07 1.20 -10.66
N GLY A 18 -5.15 0.92 -9.94
CA GLY A 18 -5.98 -0.25 -10.22
C GLY A 18 -5.48 -1.51 -9.51
N CYS A 19 -6.38 -2.47 -9.28
CA CYS A 19 -6.09 -3.69 -8.52
C CYS A 19 -7.18 -4.73 -8.76
N THR A 20 -6.89 -6.01 -8.49
CA THR A 20 -7.90 -7.08 -8.34
C THR A 20 -8.26 -7.29 -6.86
N LYS A 21 -9.51 -7.70 -6.59
CA LYS A 21 -9.98 -7.97 -5.22
C LYS A 21 -9.57 -9.38 -4.80
N ILE A 22 -8.93 -9.52 -3.64
CA ILE A 22 -8.43 -10.83 -3.14
C ILE A 22 -8.93 -11.20 -1.75
N SER A 23 -9.71 -10.35 -1.08
CA SER A 23 -10.15 -10.58 0.29
C SER A 23 -11.44 -9.86 0.65
N ALA A 24 -12.02 -10.20 1.81
CA ALA A 24 -13.21 -9.54 2.34
C ALA A 24 -13.03 -8.03 2.51
N GLY A 25 -11.82 -7.58 2.90
CA GLY A 25 -11.50 -6.16 3.03
C GLY A 25 -11.58 -5.38 1.70
N CYS A 26 -11.64 -6.06 0.56
CA CYS A 26 -11.78 -5.43 -0.75
C CYS A 26 -13.25 -5.16 -1.14
N LYS A 27 -14.25 -5.68 -0.41
CA LYS A 27 -15.69 -5.53 -0.73
C LYS A 27 -16.04 -4.06 -0.97
N ASN A 28 -15.67 -3.19 -0.03
CA ASN A 28 -15.98 -1.77 0.01
C ASN A 28 -14.79 -0.85 -0.35
N CYS A 29 -13.89 -1.30 -1.23
CA CYS A 29 -12.65 -0.59 -1.59
C CYS A 29 -12.91 0.87 -2.04
N TYR A 30 -12.34 1.85 -1.31
CA TYR A 30 -12.45 3.27 -1.68
C TYR A 30 -11.73 3.58 -3.00
N ALA A 31 -10.59 2.94 -3.25
CA ALA A 31 -9.77 3.20 -4.44
C ALA A 31 -10.53 2.85 -5.72
N GLU A 32 -11.32 1.77 -5.72
CA GLU A 32 -12.18 1.40 -6.85
C GLU A 32 -13.22 2.49 -7.16
N ARG A 33 -13.93 2.98 -6.13
CA ARG A 33 -14.94 4.05 -6.29
C ARG A 33 -14.29 5.34 -6.78
N LEU A 34 -13.16 5.72 -6.19
CA LEU A 34 -12.45 6.92 -6.55
C LEU A 34 -11.87 6.82 -7.98
N ALA A 35 -11.35 5.67 -8.40
CA ALA A 35 -10.88 5.45 -9.76
C ALA A 35 -12.02 5.59 -10.79
N LYS A 36 -13.23 5.08 -10.50
CA LYS A 36 -14.42 5.29 -11.36
C LYS A 36 -14.75 6.78 -11.50
N ARG A 37 -14.70 7.54 -10.40
CA ARG A 37 -14.91 9.00 -10.41
C ARG A 37 -13.83 9.73 -11.21
N LEU A 38 -12.55 9.42 -10.97
CA LEU A 38 -11.43 10.06 -11.65
C LEU A 38 -11.43 9.78 -13.15
N LYS A 39 -11.83 8.57 -13.57
CA LYS A 39 -12.08 8.24 -14.98
C LYS A 39 -13.17 9.14 -15.58
N ALA A 40 -14.31 9.27 -14.90
CA ALA A 40 -15.41 10.12 -15.36
C ALA A 40 -15.03 11.60 -15.45
N MET A 41 -14.09 12.05 -14.62
CA MET A 41 -13.51 13.40 -14.67
C MET A 41 -12.40 13.56 -15.72
N GLY A 42 -12.08 12.52 -16.50
CA GLY A 42 -11.05 12.58 -17.53
C GLY A 42 -9.60 12.63 -17.01
N GLN A 43 -9.35 12.18 -15.78
CA GLN A 43 -7.99 12.17 -15.23
C GLN A 43 -7.12 11.16 -16.02
N PRO A 44 -5.99 11.58 -16.63
CA PRO A 44 -5.23 10.76 -17.57
C PRO A 44 -4.76 9.39 -17.04
N ASN A 45 -4.26 9.33 -15.81
CA ASN A 45 -3.77 8.12 -15.15
C ASN A 45 -4.90 7.14 -14.81
N TYR A 46 -6.17 7.59 -14.82
CA TYR A 46 -7.35 6.76 -14.58
C TYR A 46 -8.18 6.51 -15.84
N LYS A 47 -7.62 6.73 -17.05
CA LYS A 47 -8.31 6.40 -18.32
C LYS A 47 -8.80 4.95 -18.37
N ASN A 48 -8.06 4.04 -17.74
CA ASN A 48 -8.39 2.61 -17.64
C ASN A 48 -9.28 2.27 -16.43
N GLY A 49 -9.75 3.27 -15.67
CA GLY A 49 -10.55 3.06 -14.46
C GLY A 49 -9.76 2.37 -13.37
N PHE A 50 -10.28 1.25 -12.86
CA PHE A 50 -9.64 0.45 -11.81
C PHE A 50 -8.85 -0.76 -12.35
N LYS A 51 -8.67 -0.86 -13.67
CA LYS A 51 -7.77 -1.86 -14.26
C LYS A 51 -6.33 -1.51 -13.92
N LEU A 52 -5.54 -2.51 -13.52
CA LEU A 52 -4.12 -2.35 -13.22
C LEU A 52 -3.42 -1.62 -14.38
N THR A 53 -2.72 -0.54 -14.05
CA THR A 53 -2.01 0.32 -15.00
C THR A 53 -0.74 0.85 -14.33
N LEU A 54 0.40 0.63 -14.99
CA LEU A 54 1.70 1.16 -14.59
C LEU A 54 1.88 2.58 -15.15
N HIS A 55 2.54 3.46 -14.39
CA HIS A 55 2.80 4.85 -14.74
C HIS A 55 4.30 5.17 -14.64
N GLU A 56 5.08 4.75 -15.64
CA GLU A 56 6.52 5.02 -15.72
C GLU A 56 6.84 6.53 -15.58
N GLN A 57 5.99 7.38 -16.17
CA GLN A 57 6.16 8.84 -16.19
C GLN A 57 6.09 9.50 -14.80
N VAL A 58 5.57 8.81 -13.78
CA VAL A 58 5.47 9.35 -12.41
C VAL A 58 6.43 8.69 -11.43
N LEU A 59 7.29 7.76 -11.89
CA LEU A 59 8.22 7.03 -11.02
C LEU A 59 9.13 8.00 -10.25
N GLU A 60 9.68 9.02 -10.90
CA GLU A 60 10.66 9.90 -10.27
C GLU A 60 10.06 11.09 -9.50
N TYR A 61 8.73 11.17 -9.37
CA TYR A 61 8.07 12.29 -8.69
C TYR A 61 8.56 12.53 -7.26
N PRO A 62 8.79 11.51 -6.41
CA PRO A 62 9.30 11.73 -5.06
C PRO A 62 10.64 12.47 -5.02
N LEU A 63 11.52 12.27 -6.01
CA LEU A 63 12.83 12.94 -6.06
C LEU A 63 12.71 14.46 -6.27
N GLN A 64 11.59 14.92 -6.82
CA GLN A 64 11.33 16.33 -7.06
C GLN A 64 10.78 17.05 -5.81
N TRP A 65 10.35 16.30 -4.78
CA TRP A 65 9.72 16.87 -3.61
C TRP A 65 10.76 17.22 -2.54
N LYS A 66 11.16 18.50 -2.48
CA LYS A 66 12.25 18.95 -1.60
C LYS A 66 11.95 18.84 -0.10
N LYS A 67 10.68 19.00 0.31
CA LYS A 67 10.31 18.99 1.73
C LYS A 67 10.20 17.53 2.22
N PRO A 68 10.97 17.11 3.24
CA PRO A 68 10.77 15.82 3.91
C PRO A 68 9.31 15.60 4.27
N GLN A 69 8.80 14.41 3.97
CA GLN A 69 7.40 14.07 4.19
C GLN A 69 7.21 12.56 4.23
N THR A 70 6.08 12.14 4.79
CA THR A 70 5.58 10.78 4.82
C THR A 70 4.70 10.53 3.59
N ILE A 71 5.06 9.51 2.81
CA ILE A 71 4.46 9.22 1.51
C ILE A 71 3.88 7.82 1.55
N PHE A 72 2.56 7.71 1.32
CA PHE A 72 1.93 6.41 1.10
C PHE A 72 2.06 6.00 -0.36
N VAL A 73 2.76 4.90 -0.58
CA VAL A 73 3.00 4.28 -1.88
C VAL A 73 1.79 3.44 -2.28
N ASN A 74 1.31 3.62 -3.51
CA ASN A 74 0.22 2.85 -4.10
C ASN A 74 -1.10 2.93 -3.30
N SER A 75 -1.49 4.13 -2.87
CA SER A 75 -2.80 4.37 -2.25
C SER A 75 -4.00 4.04 -3.14
N MET A 76 -3.78 3.80 -4.45
CA MET A 76 -4.81 3.52 -5.45
C MET A 76 -4.62 2.16 -6.15
N SER A 77 -3.76 1.31 -5.60
CA SER A 77 -3.42 -0.03 -6.11
C SER A 77 -2.82 -0.88 -4.98
N ASP A 78 -2.12 -1.97 -5.32
CA ASP A 78 -1.28 -2.75 -4.40
C ASP A 78 0.05 -2.99 -5.10
N LEU A 79 1.18 -2.62 -4.49
CA LEU A 79 2.50 -2.70 -5.14
C LEU A 79 2.93 -4.14 -5.44
N PHE A 80 2.42 -5.12 -4.68
CA PHE A 80 2.77 -6.54 -4.84
C PHE A 80 1.68 -7.32 -5.61
N HIS A 81 0.97 -6.65 -6.52
CA HIS A 81 0.01 -7.29 -7.41
C HIS A 81 0.70 -8.23 -8.42
N GLU A 82 0.13 -9.42 -8.66
CA GLU A 82 0.75 -10.48 -9.45
C GLU A 82 1.14 -10.08 -10.88
N GLU A 83 0.29 -9.28 -11.52
CA GLU A 83 0.50 -8.74 -12.87
C GLU A 83 1.53 -7.58 -12.95
N ILE A 84 2.07 -7.08 -11.82
CA ILE A 84 3.16 -6.09 -11.87
C ILE A 84 4.47 -6.84 -12.14
N PRO A 85 5.29 -6.44 -13.13
CA PRO A 85 6.62 -7.03 -13.34
C PRO A 85 7.56 -6.73 -12.18
N ASP A 86 8.41 -7.68 -11.81
CA ASP A 86 9.37 -7.52 -10.71
C ASP A 86 10.32 -6.34 -10.95
N GLU A 87 10.74 -6.13 -12.21
CA GLU A 87 11.59 -5.01 -12.60
C GLU A 87 10.94 -3.65 -12.31
N PHE A 88 9.60 -3.56 -12.39
CA PHE A 88 8.90 -2.35 -12.04
C PHE A 88 8.94 -2.10 -10.53
N ILE A 89 8.81 -3.14 -9.72
CA ILE A 89 8.93 -3.05 -8.26
C ILE A 89 10.36 -2.63 -7.89
N PHE A 90 11.39 -3.17 -8.56
CA PHE A 90 12.78 -2.75 -8.37
C PHE A 90 12.98 -1.25 -8.66
N LYS A 91 12.40 -0.73 -9.75
CA LYS A 91 12.42 0.72 -10.06
C LYS A 91 11.76 1.56 -8.95
N VAL A 92 10.65 1.08 -8.38
CA VAL A 92 9.96 1.77 -7.28
C VAL A 92 10.83 1.80 -6.03
N PHE A 93 11.48 0.68 -5.68
CA PHE A 93 12.41 0.61 -4.54
C PHE A 93 13.67 1.47 -4.73
N ASP A 94 14.23 1.51 -5.94
CA ASP A 94 15.34 2.41 -6.27
C ASP A 94 14.98 3.89 -6.02
N VAL A 95 13.79 4.33 -6.44
CA VAL A 95 13.33 5.70 -6.17
C VAL A 95 13.24 5.97 -4.66
N MET A 96 12.70 5.03 -3.89
CA MET A 96 12.58 5.19 -2.43
C MET A 96 13.95 5.28 -1.75
N LYS A 97 14.92 4.51 -2.24
CA LYS A 97 16.33 4.55 -1.79
C LYS A 97 17.00 5.87 -2.13
N ARG A 98 16.82 6.38 -3.35
CA ARG A 98 17.38 7.68 -3.79
C ARG A 98 16.74 8.87 -3.08
N ALA A 99 15.44 8.80 -2.78
CA ALA A 99 14.69 9.83 -2.07
C ALA A 99 14.76 9.66 -0.54
N TYR A 100 15.97 9.46 0.00
CA TYR A 100 16.21 9.08 1.40
C TYR A 100 15.68 10.08 2.45
N TRP A 101 15.44 11.34 2.06
CA TRP A 101 14.87 12.38 2.94
C TRP A 101 13.35 12.26 3.14
N HIS A 102 12.70 11.32 2.44
CA HIS A 102 11.31 10.98 2.64
C HIS A 102 11.15 9.68 3.40
N ARG A 103 10.03 9.56 4.12
CA ARG A 103 9.58 8.29 4.66
C ARG A 103 8.51 7.71 3.74
N PHE A 104 8.71 6.50 3.25
CA PHE A 104 7.75 5.78 2.44
C PHE A 104 7.03 4.74 3.26
N GLN A 105 5.72 4.64 3.10
CA GLN A 105 4.89 3.61 3.69
C GLN A 105 4.29 2.79 2.56
N ILE A 106 4.45 1.47 2.63
CA ILE A 106 3.86 0.51 1.69
C ILE A 106 2.89 -0.35 2.49
N LEU A 107 1.69 -0.57 1.96
CA LEU A 107 0.70 -1.44 2.57
C LEU A 107 0.19 -2.43 1.52
N THR A 108 0.19 -3.72 1.84
CA THR A 108 -0.27 -4.77 0.91
C THR A 108 -1.22 -5.77 1.56
N LYS A 109 -2.08 -6.38 0.75
CA LYS A 109 -2.85 -7.58 1.10
C LYS A 109 -2.24 -8.86 0.51
N ARG A 110 -1.17 -8.73 -0.27
CA ARG A 110 -0.50 -9.81 -1.03
C ARG A 110 0.82 -10.20 -0.34
N SER A 111 0.73 -10.58 0.94
CA SER A 111 1.91 -10.86 1.78
C SER A 111 2.79 -12.01 1.28
N VAL A 112 2.20 -12.98 0.59
CA VAL A 112 2.94 -14.12 0.01
C VAL A 112 3.95 -13.62 -1.02
N ARG A 113 3.52 -12.82 -1.99
CA ARG A 113 4.42 -12.23 -2.99
C ARG A 113 5.44 -11.29 -2.35
N LEU A 114 5.01 -10.46 -1.39
CA LEU A 114 5.93 -9.63 -0.61
C LEU A 114 7.07 -10.47 0.00
N LYS A 115 6.74 -11.58 0.64
CA LYS A 115 7.71 -12.47 1.29
C LYS A 115 8.64 -13.14 0.28
N GLU A 116 8.12 -13.62 -0.84
CA GLU A 116 8.92 -14.23 -1.92
C GLU A 116 9.92 -13.22 -2.49
N MET A 117 9.50 -11.98 -2.70
CA MET A 117 10.34 -10.90 -3.24
C MET A 117 11.28 -10.28 -2.20
N ALA A 118 11.05 -10.49 -0.89
CA ALA A 118 11.74 -9.78 0.17
C ALA A 118 13.28 -9.90 0.09
N SER A 119 13.79 -11.06 -0.32
CA SER A 119 15.23 -11.31 -0.48
C SER A 119 15.85 -10.67 -1.73
N LEU A 120 15.01 -10.24 -2.68
CA LEU A 120 15.43 -9.62 -3.95
C LEU A 120 15.42 -8.09 -3.88
N LEU A 121 14.92 -7.52 -2.78
CA LEU A 121 14.73 -6.08 -2.60
C LEU A 121 15.74 -5.53 -1.60
N ASP A 122 16.26 -4.34 -1.91
CA ASP A 122 16.96 -3.51 -0.93
C ASP A 122 15.93 -2.88 0.02
N TRP A 123 16.14 -2.99 1.34
CA TRP A 123 15.24 -2.43 2.35
C TRP A 123 15.88 -1.23 3.05
N PRO A 124 15.81 -0.02 2.47
CA PRO A 124 16.34 1.17 3.12
C PRO A 124 15.49 1.54 4.35
N GLU A 125 16.12 2.11 5.38
CA GLU A 125 15.47 2.41 6.67
C GLU A 125 14.25 3.33 6.55
N ASN A 126 14.21 4.14 5.50
CA ASN A 126 13.12 5.07 5.21
C ASN A 126 11.90 4.40 4.54
N VAL A 127 11.93 3.07 4.28
CA VAL A 127 10.81 2.28 3.77
C VAL A 127 10.16 1.48 4.89
N TRP A 128 8.93 1.87 5.22
CA TRP A 128 8.07 1.22 6.20
C TRP A 128 7.18 0.24 5.46
N MET A 129 7.23 -1.03 5.84
CA MET A 129 6.48 -2.09 5.20
C MET A 129 5.34 -2.56 6.09
N GLY A 130 4.13 -2.64 5.54
CA GLY A 130 2.99 -3.14 6.30
C GLY A 130 2.07 -4.05 5.52
N VAL A 131 1.27 -4.80 6.27
CA VAL A 131 0.21 -5.65 5.72
C VAL A 131 -1.15 -5.27 6.30
N SER A 132 -2.20 -5.36 5.49
CA SER A 132 -3.57 -5.28 6.01
C SER A 132 -3.99 -6.62 6.61
N VAL A 133 -4.64 -6.61 7.77
CA VAL A 133 -5.18 -7.80 8.43
C VAL A 133 -6.63 -7.55 8.81
N GLU A 134 -7.55 -7.91 7.93
CA GLU A 134 -8.97 -7.59 8.12
C GLU A 134 -9.73 -8.58 9.02
N ASN A 135 -9.26 -9.81 9.17
CA ASN A 135 -9.92 -10.87 9.94
C ASN A 135 -8.94 -12.02 10.26
N LEU A 136 -9.43 -13.04 10.98
CA LEU A 136 -8.62 -14.23 11.34
C LEU A 136 -8.00 -14.94 10.13
N LEU A 137 -8.70 -14.98 8.99
CA LEU A 137 -8.17 -15.61 7.77
C LEU A 137 -6.99 -14.82 7.18
N ALA A 138 -6.89 -13.53 7.45
CA ALA A 138 -5.77 -12.68 7.03
C ALA A 138 -4.61 -12.64 8.05
N LYS A 139 -4.74 -13.32 9.19
CA LYS A 139 -3.74 -13.26 10.28
C LYS A 139 -2.36 -13.78 9.86
N TYR A 140 -2.30 -14.76 8.95
CA TYR A 140 -1.04 -15.31 8.44
C TYR A 140 -0.12 -14.24 7.82
N ARG A 141 -0.70 -13.13 7.33
CA ARG A 141 0.07 -12.04 6.72
C ARG A 141 1.03 -11.39 7.73
N ILE A 142 0.73 -11.47 9.03
CA ILE A 142 1.61 -11.00 10.10
C ILE A 142 2.91 -11.79 10.11
N ASP A 143 2.82 -13.13 10.00
CA ASP A 143 3.99 -14.00 10.01
C ASP A 143 4.81 -13.83 8.73
N ASP A 144 4.15 -13.64 7.58
CA ASP A 144 4.83 -13.28 6.34
C ASP A 144 5.58 -11.94 6.47
N LEU A 145 4.96 -10.92 7.07
CA LEU A 145 5.60 -9.61 7.27
C LEU A 145 6.83 -9.72 8.18
N LYS A 146 6.79 -10.55 9.23
CA LYS A 146 7.95 -10.76 10.11
C LYS A 146 9.16 -11.36 9.40
N ALA A 147 8.94 -12.12 8.34
CA ALA A 147 10.02 -12.66 7.50
C ALA A 147 10.67 -11.60 6.59
N VAL A 148 10.06 -10.40 6.45
CA VAL A 148 10.59 -9.31 5.64
C VAL A 148 11.64 -8.51 6.42
N PRO A 149 12.82 -8.22 5.87
CA PRO A 149 13.87 -7.48 6.57
C PRO A 149 13.68 -5.95 6.54
N ALA A 150 12.43 -5.48 6.60
CA ALA A 150 12.13 -4.05 6.70
C ALA A 150 12.46 -3.52 8.11
N PHE A 151 13.09 -2.34 8.18
CA PHE A 151 13.46 -1.70 9.45
C PHE A 151 12.22 -1.37 10.29
N ILE A 152 11.16 -0.87 9.65
CA ILE A 152 9.86 -0.65 10.29
C ILE A 152 8.80 -1.53 9.62
N ARG A 153 8.19 -2.37 10.45
CA ARG A 153 7.05 -3.23 10.10
C ARG A 153 5.79 -2.73 10.79
N PHE A 154 4.71 -2.55 10.05
CA PHE A 154 3.44 -2.08 10.62
C PHE A 154 2.23 -2.90 10.17
N LEU A 155 1.18 -2.91 10.97
CA LEU A 155 -0.09 -3.56 10.64
C LEU A 155 -1.17 -2.52 10.39
N SER A 156 -2.06 -2.82 9.44
CA SER A 156 -3.29 -2.07 9.24
C SER A 156 -4.49 -2.99 9.45
N PHE A 157 -5.27 -2.72 10.49
CA PHE A 157 -6.55 -3.35 10.74
C PHE A 157 -7.67 -2.51 10.12
N GLU A 158 -7.56 -2.23 8.81
CA GLU A 158 -8.47 -1.37 8.06
C GLU A 158 -8.97 -2.05 6.76
N PRO A 159 -10.22 -2.53 6.75
CA PRO A 159 -11.16 -2.59 7.88
C PRO A 159 -10.87 -3.74 8.84
N LEU A 160 -11.07 -3.51 10.15
CA LEU A 160 -11.18 -4.60 11.13
C LEU A 160 -12.59 -5.22 11.08
N LEU A 161 -12.74 -6.32 10.35
CA LEU A 161 -14.03 -6.94 10.06
C LEU A 161 -14.49 -7.92 11.15
N SER A 162 -13.57 -8.46 11.93
CA SER A 162 -13.90 -9.36 13.04
C SER A 162 -12.78 -9.37 14.11
N PRO A 163 -13.07 -9.84 15.34
CA PRO A 163 -12.03 -10.03 16.35
C PRO A 163 -10.90 -10.94 15.86
N LEU A 164 -9.65 -10.52 16.06
CA LEU A 164 -8.44 -11.26 15.64
C LEU A 164 -7.90 -12.23 16.70
N GLY A 165 -8.56 -12.29 17.86
CA GLY A 165 -8.11 -13.04 19.03
C GLY A 165 -6.75 -12.53 19.54
N HIS A 166 -5.98 -13.42 20.16
CA HIS A 166 -4.64 -13.10 20.65
C HIS A 166 -3.64 -12.88 19.51
N LEU A 167 -2.92 -11.76 19.50
CA LEU A 167 -1.89 -11.42 18.52
C LEU A 167 -0.51 -11.41 19.16
N VAL A 168 0.47 -12.07 18.52
CA VAL A 168 1.88 -11.98 18.92
C VAL A 168 2.54 -10.91 18.05
N LEU A 169 2.80 -9.74 18.63
CA LEU A 169 3.26 -8.55 17.91
C LEU A 169 4.76 -8.27 18.01
N GLY A 170 5.57 -9.23 18.49
CA GLY A 170 7.03 -9.10 18.42
C GLY A 170 7.48 -8.72 17.00
N ASP A 171 8.42 -7.76 16.91
CA ASP A 171 8.95 -7.21 15.65
C ASP A 171 7.96 -6.41 14.78
N ILE A 172 6.78 -6.09 15.32
CA ILE A 172 5.85 -5.09 14.77
C ILE A 172 5.99 -3.79 15.54
N HIS A 173 6.17 -2.68 14.82
CA HIS A 173 6.57 -1.39 15.36
C HIS A 173 5.41 -0.39 15.42
N TRP A 174 4.38 -0.59 14.60
CA TRP A 174 3.23 0.29 14.54
C TRP A 174 1.97 -0.43 14.09
N VAL A 175 0.82 0.06 14.52
CA VAL A 175 -0.50 -0.47 14.22
C VAL A 175 -1.43 0.70 13.89
N ILE A 176 -2.18 0.54 12.79
CA ILE A 176 -3.23 1.44 12.35
C ILE A 176 -4.57 0.68 12.47
N VAL A 177 -5.60 1.31 13.04
CA VAL A 177 -6.92 0.71 13.24
C VAL A 177 -8.00 1.65 12.75
N GLY A 178 -8.95 1.13 11.98
CA GLY A 178 -10.03 1.92 11.41
C GLY A 178 -11.15 1.06 10.81
N GLY A 179 -12.31 1.68 10.63
CA GLY A 179 -13.52 1.02 10.15
C GLY A 179 -13.59 0.83 8.64
N GLU A 180 -14.67 0.21 8.16
CA GLU A 180 -14.94 0.10 6.72
C GLU A 180 -15.16 1.45 6.05
N SER A 181 -14.66 1.59 4.82
CA SER A 181 -14.88 2.75 3.98
C SER A 181 -16.16 2.63 3.13
N GLY A 182 -17.17 3.46 3.34
CA GLY A 182 -18.35 3.51 2.45
C GLY A 182 -19.61 4.05 3.12
N GLN A 183 -20.69 4.21 2.35
CA GLN A 183 -21.98 4.74 2.84
C GLN A 183 -22.77 3.73 3.71
N ARG A 184 -22.36 2.46 3.76
CA ARG A 184 -22.96 1.42 4.62
C ARG A 184 -21.88 0.49 5.21
N PRO A 185 -21.11 0.94 6.22
CA PRO A 185 -20.22 0.06 6.99
C PRO A 185 -21.06 -1.00 7.73
N GLY A 186 -20.71 -2.29 7.65
CA GLY A 186 -21.34 -3.34 8.47
C GLY A 186 -22.67 -3.94 7.99
N GLN A 187 -22.98 -3.90 6.69
CA GLN A 187 -24.09 -4.67 6.07
C GLN A 187 -23.59 -5.78 5.11
#